data_AF-A0A063C8W9-F1
#
_entry.id   AF-A0A063C8W9-F1
#
_cell.length_a   1.000
_cell.length_b   1.000
_cell.length_c   1.000
_cell.angle_alpha   90.00
_cell.angle_beta   90.00
_cell.angle_gamma   90.00
#
_symmetry.space_group_name_H-M   'P 1'
#
loop_
_entity.id
_entity.type
_entity.pdbx_description
1 polymer ?
#
loop_
_entity_poly.entity_id
_entity_poly.type
_entity_poly.pdbx_seq_one_letter_code
_entity_poly.pdbx_strand_id
1 'polypeptide(L)'
;MRFATSALALVASAAAASAASISFWTLDKLTRTIHFTPNAGLPNIKSVTVNNKRRTKVVFPPDWVGNFYAVQEGHDNIPGMLGEVAFSSRDHKTYFDVSGIVNADDVNNVKQIWPASGAPPMSGCEVFPCSNAYWLPDDVQTKVTSELDLIATLGTGSTGMNFVESD
;
A
#
# COMPACT_ATOMS: atom_id res chain seq x y z
N MET A 1 -40.99 45.43 24.16
CA MET A 1 -39.54 45.17 24.02
C MET A 1 -39.38 43.88 23.23
N ARG A 2 -38.68 43.92 22.09
CA ARG A 2 -38.45 42.74 21.23
C ARG A 2 -37.28 41.96 21.79
N PHE A 3 -37.49 40.70 22.15
CA PHE A 3 -36.41 39.78 22.53
C PHE A 3 -35.73 39.30 21.24
N ALA A 4 -34.49 39.72 21.02
CA ALA A 4 -33.68 39.26 19.90
C ALA A 4 -33.10 37.88 20.21
N THR A 5 -33.66 36.85 19.58
CA THR A 5 -33.15 35.48 19.63
C THR A 5 -31.84 35.42 18.84
N SER A 6 -30.71 35.27 19.54
CA SER A 6 -29.41 35.03 18.89
C SER A 6 -29.19 33.52 18.77
N ALA A 7 -29.33 32.98 17.56
CA ALA A 7 -28.92 31.61 17.25
C ALA A 7 -27.46 31.63 16.77
N LEU A 8 -26.52 31.16 17.60
CA LEU A 8 -25.16 30.83 17.16
C LEU A 8 -25.25 29.56 16.30
N ALA A 9 -25.02 29.70 14.99
CA ALA A 9 -24.83 28.56 14.10
C ALA A 9 -23.36 28.08 14.22
N LEU A 10 -23.15 26.92 14.83
CA LEU A 10 -21.89 26.19 14.71
C LEU A 10 -21.80 25.60 13.30
N VAL A 11 -20.92 26.12 12.45
CA VAL A 11 -20.56 25.48 11.20
C VAL A 11 -19.60 24.34 11.54
N ALA A 12 -20.14 23.12 11.67
CA ALA A 12 -19.32 21.92 11.76
C ALA A 12 -18.63 21.72 10.40
N SER A 13 -17.33 22.04 10.33
CA SER A 13 -16.51 21.72 9.18
C SER A 13 -16.21 20.23 9.21
N ALA A 14 -16.96 19.42 8.47
CA ALA A 14 -16.60 18.04 8.21
C ALA A 14 -15.37 18.03 7.30
N ALA A 15 -14.18 17.84 7.87
CA ALA A 15 -13.01 17.51 7.06
C ALA A 15 -13.31 16.19 6.35
N ALA A 16 -13.34 16.20 5.02
CA ALA A 16 -13.44 14.98 4.24
C ALA A 16 -12.16 14.17 4.48
N ALA A 17 -12.25 13.15 5.34
CA ALA A 17 -11.15 12.21 5.50
C ALA A 17 -10.90 11.52 4.16
N SER A 18 -9.72 11.70 3.58
CA SER A 18 -9.31 10.94 2.40
C SER A 18 -9.20 9.47 2.80
N ALA A 19 -9.93 8.59 2.11
CA ALA A 19 -9.84 7.16 2.38
C ALA A 19 -8.47 6.62 1.92
N ALA A 20 -7.86 5.76 2.74
CA ALA A 20 -6.63 5.09 2.38
C ALA A 20 -6.82 4.19 1.17
N SER A 21 -5.83 4.15 0.27
CA SER A 21 -5.91 3.34 -0.93
C SER A 21 -4.55 2.90 -1.46
N ILE A 22 -4.57 1.79 -2.20
CA ILE A 22 -3.44 1.33 -3.00
C ILE A 22 -3.92 1.12 -4.44
N SER A 23 -3.23 1.73 -5.39
CA SER A 23 -3.40 1.47 -6.81
C SER A 23 -2.40 0.42 -7.26
N PHE A 24 -2.87 -0.79 -7.56
CA PHE A 24 -2.05 -1.88 -8.04
C PHE A 24 -1.78 -1.78 -9.54
N TRP A 25 -0.51 -1.73 -9.91
CA TRP A 25 -0.05 -1.62 -11.29
C TRP A 25 0.71 -2.89 -11.69
N THR A 26 0.02 -3.78 -12.40
CA THR A 26 0.66 -4.95 -13.02
C THR A 26 1.47 -4.52 -14.24
N LEU A 27 2.77 -4.80 -14.24
CA LEU A 27 3.72 -4.37 -15.27
C LEU A 27 3.94 -5.42 -16.37
N ASP A 28 3.76 -6.70 -16.07
CA ASP A 28 3.78 -7.78 -17.06
C ASP A 28 2.38 -8.08 -17.63
N LYS A 29 2.21 -9.19 -18.37
CA LYS A 29 0.94 -9.57 -19.00
C LYS A 29 0.12 -10.57 -18.18
N LEU A 30 0.51 -10.86 -16.94
CA LEU A 30 -0.04 -11.95 -16.16
C LEU A 30 -1.16 -11.47 -15.24
N THR A 31 -2.22 -12.27 -15.13
CA THR A 31 -3.30 -12.04 -14.16
C THR A 31 -2.85 -12.53 -12.79
N ARG A 32 -3.18 -11.75 -11.76
CA ARG A 32 -2.92 -12.11 -10.35
C ARG A 32 -4.16 -11.90 -9.50
N THR A 33 -4.25 -12.63 -8.41
CA THR A 33 -5.18 -12.33 -7.30
C THR A 33 -4.38 -11.78 -6.14
N ILE A 34 -4.80 -10.62 -5.63
CA ILE A 34 -4.24 -10.02 -4.43
C ILE A 34 -5.02 -10.52 -3.22
N HIS A 35 -4.32 -10.97 -2.21
CA HIS A 35 -4.85 -11.42 -0.93
C HIS A 35 -4.42 -10.46 0.16
N PHE A 36 -5.34 -10.12 1.06
CA PHE A 36 -5.11 -9.18 2.15
C PHE A 36 -5.21 -9.92 3.49
N THR A 37 -4.25 -9.67 4.37
CA THR A 37 -4.17 -10.25 5.71
C THR A 37 -4.16 -9.12 6.74
N PRO A 38 -5.29 -8.84 7.41
CA PRO A 38 -5.32 -7.80 8.43
C PRO A 38 -4.64 -8.25 9.72
N ASN A 39 -4.13 -7.30 10.50
CA ASN A 39 -3.82 -7.55 11.90
C ASN A 39 -5.08 -7.96 12.67
N ALA A 40 -4.88 -8.69 13.77
CA ALA A 40 -5.97 -9.20 14.60
C ALA A 40 -6.91 -8.06 15.04
N GLY A 41 -8.22 -8.28 14.83
CA GLY A 41 -9.26 -7.32 15.18
C GLY A 41 -9.60 -6.28 14.11
N LEU A 42 -8.84 -6.23 13.00
CA LEU A 42 -9.13 -5.32 11.89
C LEU A 42 -10.00 -5.98 10.80
N PRO A 43 -10.74 -5.20 10.00
CA PRO A 43 -11.66 -5.74 8.99
C PRO A 43 -10.94 -6.49 7.88
N ASN A 44 -11.54 -7.59 7.44
CA ASN A 44 -11.11 -8.32 6.25
C ASN A 44 -11.42 -7.52 4.99
N ILE A 45 -10.48 -7.53 4.03
CA ILE A 45 -10.66 -7.00 2.68
C ILE A 45 -10.80 -8.19 1.73
N LYS A 46 -11.78 -8.15 0.82
CA LYS A 46 -11.94 -9.20 -0.19
C LYS A 46 -10.74 -9.21 -1.14
N SER A 47 -10.29 -10.41 -1.52
CA SER A 47 -9.29 -10.56 -2.57
C SER A 47 -9.72 -9.90 -3.88
N VAL A 48 -8.76 -9.39 -4.64
CA VAL A 48 -9.02 -8.65 -5.89
C VAL A 48 -8.16 -9.21 -7.02
N THR A 49 -8.79 -9.52 -8.15
CA THR A 49 -8.09 -9.91 -9.37
C THR A 49 -7.62 -8.69 -10.14
N VAL A 50 -6.36 -8.71 -10.57
CA VAL A 50 -5.67 -7.61 -11.27
C VAL A 50 -4.94 -8.11 -12.51
N ASN A 51 -4.75 -7.21 -13.48
CA ASN A 51 -3.96 -7.42 -14.69
C ASN A 51 -3.46 -6.06 -15.21
N ASN A 52 -2.70 -6.07 -16.31
CA ASN A 52 -2.11 -4.86 -16.88
C ASN A 52 -3.05 -3.98 -17.71
N LYS A 53 -4.34 -4.33 -17.84
CA LYS A 53 -5.28 -3.51 -18.62
C LYS A 53 -5.61 -2.19 -17.93
N ARG A 54 -5.45 -2.12 -16.61
CA ARG A 54 -5.66 -0.91 -15.80
C ARG A 54 -4.95 -1.01 -14.46
N ARG A 55 -4.61 0.12 -13.86
CA ARG A 55 -4.32 0.16 -12.43
C ARG A 55 -5.60 -0.11 -11.65
N THR A 56 -5.55 -1.05 -10.73
CA THR A 56 -6.72 -1.41 -9.90
C THR A 56 -6.58 -0.76 -8.54
N LYS A 57 -7.45 0.21 -8.25
CA LYS A 57 -7.46 0.91 -6.97
C LYS A 57 -8.31 0.15 -5.96
N VAL A 58 -7.73 -0.14 -4.79
CA VAL A 58 -8.42 -0.73 -3.64
C VAL A 58 -8.45 0.30 -2.53
N VAL A 59 -9.62 0.51 -1.94
CA VAL A 59 -9.82 1.39 -0.79
C VAL A 59 -9.78 0.54 0.48
N PHE A 60 -9.04 1.01 1.47
CA PHE A 60 -8.83 0.33 2.74
C PHE A 60 -9.76 0.92 3.81
N PRO A 61 -10.19 0.11 4.79
CA PRO A 61 -10.83 0.63 6.00
C PRO A 61 -9.95 1.68 6.70
N PRO A 62 -10.54 2.61 7.46
CA PRO A 62 -9.77 3.53 8.30
C PRO A 62 -8.81 2.76 9.22
N ASP A 63 -7.62 3.32 9.42
CA ASP A 63 -6.58 2.83 10.33
C ASP A 63 -6.17 1.35 10.09
N TRP A 64 -6.34 0.86 8.86
CA TRP A 64 -6.04 -0.52 8.52
C TRP A 64 -4.53 -0.78 8.57
N VAL A 65 -4.17 -1.90 9.22
CA VAL A 65 -2.81 -2.40 9.36
C VAL A 65 -2.77 -3.86 8.98
N GLY A 66 -1.79 -4.25 8.18
CA GLY A 66 -1.60 -5.64 7.76
C GLY A 66 -0.72 -5.72 6.53
N ASN A 67 -0.83 -6.84 5.82
CA ASN A 67 -0.08 -7.07 4.60
C ASN A 67 -0.97 -7.56 3.46
N PHE A 68 -0.40 -7.51 2.26
CA PHE A 68 -0.95 -8.15 1.08
C PHE A 68 0.15 -8.91 0.33
N TYR A 69 -0.27 -9.92 -0.43
CA TYR A 69 0.57 -10.61 -1.40
C TYR A 69 -0.26 -10.87 -2.65
N ALA A 70 0.41 -11.15 -3.75
CA ALA A 70 -0.26 -11.50 -5.00
C ALA A 70 0.12 -12.92 -5.42
N VAL A 71 -0.83 -13.62 -6.03
CA VAL A 71 -0.65 -14.98 -6.54
C VAL A 71 -1.02 -14.96 -8.01
N GLN A 72 -0.13 -15.46 -8.87
CA GLN A 72 -0.40 -15.60 -10.29
C GLN A 72 -1.52 -16.62 -10.54
N GLU A 73 -2.37 -16.35 -11.54
CA GLU A 73 -3.40 -17.29 -11.96
C GLU A 73 -2.80 -18.67 -12.28
N GLY A 74 -3.40 -19.72 -11.72
CA GLY A 74 -2.95 -21.11 -11.86
C GLY A 74 -1.90 -21.58 -10.85
N HIS A 75 -1.45 -20.71 -9.93
CA HIS A 75 -0.54 -21.08 -8.84
C HIS A 75 -1.30 -21.31 -7.52
N ASP A 76 -0.69 -22.08 -6.62
CA ASP A 76 -1.22 -22.28 -5.26
C ASP A 76 -1.23 -20.97 -4.47
N ASN A 77 -2.24 -20.81 -3.61
CA ASN A 77 -2.37 -19.63 -2.76
C ASN A 77 -1.37 -19.67 -1.58
N ILE A 78 -0.11 -19.36 -1.87
CA ILE A 78 1.00 -19.34 -0.92
C ILE A 78 1.55 -17.91 -0.86
N PRO A 79 1.69 -17.31 0.33
CA PRO A 79 2.32 -16.00 0.47
C PRO A 79 3.77 -15.98 -0.02
N GLY A 80 4.11 -14.93 -0.75
CA GLY A 80 5.44 -14.66 -1.28
C GLY A 80 6.03 -13.38 -0.69
N MET A 81 6.58 -12.53 -1.55
CA MET A 81 6.94 -11.15 -1.19
C MET A 81 5.67 -10.41 -0.76
N LEU A 82 5.74 -9.79 0.41
CA LEU A 82 4.65 -9.03 0.99
C LEU A 82 4.77 -7.56 0.62
N GLY A 83 3.61 -6.90 0.50
CA GLY A 83 3.50 -5.49 0.75
C GLY A 83 2.86 -5.27 2.11
N GLU A 84 3.56 -4.60 3.01
CA GLU A 84 3.09 -4.31 4.37
C GLU A 84 2.68 -2.84 4.46
N VAL A 85 1.56 -2.56 5.11
CA VAL A 85 1.08 -1.18 5.30
C VAL A 85 0.43 -0.99 6.68
N ALA A 86 0.64 0.20 7.24
CA ALA A 86 -0.08 0.71 8.39
C ALA A 86 -0.56 2.13 8.08
N PHE A 87 -1.83 2.27 7.72
CA PHE A 87 -2.43 3.57 7.40
C PHE A 87 -2.80 4.34 8.66
N SER A 88 -2.64 5.67 8.62
CA SER A 88 -3.04 6.59 9.71
C SER A 88 -2.56 6.16 11.11
N SER A 89 -1.38 5.54 11.18
CA SER A 89 -0.85 4.96 12.41
C SER A 89 -0.22 6.05 13.29
N ARG A 90 0.95 5.79 13.89
CA ARG A 90 1.66 6.77 14.70
C ARG A 90 1.85 8.10 13.97
N ASP A 91 1.45 9.19 14.64
CA ASP A 91 1.50 10.57 14.15
C ASP A 91 0.68 10.81 12.86
N HIS A 92 -0.38 10.02 12.64
CA HIS A 92 -1.23 10.05 11.45
C HIS A 92 -0.47 9.82 10.13
N LYS A 93 0.64 9.07 10.21
CA LYS A 93 1.45 8.70 9.05
C LYS A 93 1.08 7.32 8.52
N THR A 94 1.39 7.13 7.25
CA THR A 94 1.37 5.82 6.59
C THR A 94 2.77 5.23 6.62
N TYR A 95 2.89 4.02 7.13
CA TYR A 95 4.11 3.21 7.10
C TYR A 95 3.94 2.09 6.10
N PHE A 96 4.97 1.78 5.32
CA PHE A 96 4.90 0.74 4.32
C PHE A 96 6.26 0.16 3.97
N ASP A 97 6.29 -1.09 3.52
CA ASP A 97 7.45 -1.73 2.94
C ASP A 97 7.08 -2.90 2.02
N VAL A 98 8.02 -3.25 1.15
CA VAL A 98 8.04 -4.53 0.45
C VAL A 98 8.98 -5.46 1.20
N SER A 99 8.47 -6.63 1.59
CA SER A 99 9.09 -7.49 2.59
C SER A 99 9.24 -8.92 2.10
N GLY A 100 10.46 -9.44 2.18
CA GLY A 100 10.81 -10.82 1.83
C GLY A 100 10.89 -11.76 3.02
N ILE A 101 10.46 -11.32 4.21
CA ILE A 101 10.62 -12.08 5.45
C ILE A 101 9.88 -13.43 5.44
N VAL A 102 8.77 -13.53 4.69
CA VAL A 102 7.99 -14.77 4.56
C VAL A 102 8.57 -15.70 3.50
N ASN A 103 8.80 -15.17 2.29
CA ASN A 103 9.37 -15.92 1.19
C ASN A 103 10.01 -14.96 0.17
N ALA A 104 11.34 -14.83 0.26
CA ALA A 104 12.14 -13.98 -0.59
C ALA A 104 12.29 -14.50 -2.04
N ASP A 105 11.94 -15.76 -2.31
CA ASP A 105 12.08 -16.37 -3.64
C ASP A 105 10.96 -15.91 -4.60
N ASP A 106 9.88 -15.31 -4.09
CA ASP A 106 8.82 -14.74 -4.92
C ASP A 106 9.21 -13.38 -5.52
N VAL A 107 10.12 -13.42 -6.47
CA VAL A 107 10.63 -12.23 -7.12
C VAL A 107 9.71 -11.67 -8.22
N ASN A 108 8.53 -12.27 -8.41
CA ASN A 108 7.64 -12.02 -9.56
C ASN A 108 6.26 -11.44 -9.17
N ASN A 109 5.93 -11.30 -7.89
CA ASN A 109 4.67 -10.70 -7.46
C ASN A 109 4.86 -9.28 -6.98
N VAL A 110 4.79 -8.98 -5.68
CA VAL A 110 4.91 -7.61 -5.16
C VAL A 110 6.33 -7.10 -5.39
N LYS A 111 6.47 -5.94 -6.06
CA LYS A 111 7.77 -5.39 -6.47
C LYS A 111 8.15 -4.12 -5.73
N GLN A 112 7.29 -3.10 -5.81
CA GLN A 112 7.57 -1.78 -5.23
C GLN A 112 6.30 -1.17 -4.62
N ILE A 113 6.46 -0.31 -3.62
CA ILE A 113 5.39 0.52 -3.03
C ILE A 113 5.91 1.94 -2.83
N TRP A 114 5.09 2.95 -3.13
CA TRP A 114 5.44 4.37 -2.91
C TRP A 114 4.19 5.28 -2.86
N PRO A 115 4.31 6.53 -2.38
CA PRO A 115 3.22 7.51 -2.39
C PRO A 115 2.70 7.82 -3.80
N ALA A 116 1.37 7.92 -3.96
CA ALA A 116 0.76 8.10 -5.28
C ALA A 116 1.13 9.42 -5.96
N SER A 117 1.56 10.44 -5.20
CA SER A 117 2.15 11.67 -5.75
C SER A 117 3.42 11.44 -6.58
N GLY A 118 4.10 10.29 -6.40
CA GLY A 118 5.42 10.00 -6.97
C GLY A 118 6.57 10.55 -6.15
N ALA A 119 6.31 11.22 -5.02
CA ALA A 119 7.36 11.65 -4.10
C ALA A 119 8.02 10.44 -3.42
N PRO A 120 9.32 10.50 -3.08
CA PRO A 120 9.94 9.51 -2.21
C PRO A 120 9.28 9.52 -0.82
N PRO A 121 9.42 8.44 -0.04
CA PRO A 121 10.24 7.25 -0.29
C PRO A 121 9.56 6.18 -1.15
N MET A 122 10.35 5.26 -1.72
CA MET A 122 9.88 4.03 -2.36
C MET A 122 10.47 2.83 -1.62
N SER A 123 9.72 1.75 -1.47
CA SER A 123 10.19 0.46 -0.93
C SER A 123 10.12 -0.62 -2.00
N GLY A 124 11.08 -1.55 -1.99
CA GLY A 124 11.23 -2.61 -2.99
C GLY A 124 12.06 -2.19 -4.20
N CYS A 125 11.96 -2.94 -5.29
CA CYS A 125 12.70 -2.71 -6.52
C CYS A 125 12.12 -3.49 -7.71
N GLU A 126 12.54 -3.11 -8.92
CA GLU A 126 12.15 -3.81 -10.16
C GLU A 126 12.80 -5.20 -10.26
N VAL A 127 14.03 -5.36 -9.74
CA VAL A 127 14.81 -6.60 -9.77
C VAL A 127 15.27 -6.92 -8.35
N PHE A 128 14.88 -8.09 -7.83
CA PHE A 128 15.32 -8.59 -6.53
C PHE A 128 16.53 -9.52 -6.66
N PRO A 129 17.35 -9.67 -5.61
CA PRO A 129 17.28 -8.93 -4.33
C PRO A 129 17.79 -7.48 -4.48
N CYS A 130 17.42 -6.61 -3.55
CA CYS A 130 17.90 -5.22 -3.49
C CYS A 130 17.93 -4.70 -2.06
N SER A 131 18.71 -3.67 -1.80
CA SER A 131 18.87 -3.05 -0.47
C SER A 131 17.71 -2.15 -0.04
N ASN A 132 16.58 -2.16 -0.74
CA ASN A 132 15.43 -1.30 -0.46
C ASN A 132 14.15 -2.07 -0.09
N ALA A 133 14.26 -3.38 0.10
CA ALA A 133 13.23 -4.24 0.65
C ALA A 133 13.62 -4.71 2.06
N TYR A 134 12.63 -5.03 2.88
CA TYR A 134 12.80 -5.56 4.23
C TYR A 134 13.10 -7.07 4.15
N TRP A 135 14.27 -7.52 4.58
CA TRP A 135 14.69 -8.94 4.44
C TRP A 135 14.81 -9.64 5.77
N LEU A 136 15.31 -8.93 6.78
CA LEU A 136 15.60 -9.48 8.10
C LEU A 136 14.77 -8.76 9.17
N PRO A 137 14.40 -9.47 10.25
CA PRO A 137 13.96 -8.81 11.47
C PRO A 137 14.95 -7.70 11.87
N ASP A 138 14.42 -6.53 12.21
CA ASP A 138 15.15 -5.29 12.56
C ASP A 138 15.82 -4.53 11.40
N ASP A 139 15.57 -4.88 10.13
CA ASP A 139 15.97 -4.04 8.99
C ASP A 139 15.25 -2.67 9.02
N VAL A 140 15.98 -1.57 8.91
CA VAL A 140 15.37 -0.22 8.85
C VAL A 140 14.89 0.07 7.43
N GLN A 141 13.84 -0.63 7.00
CA GLN A 141 13.32 -0.52 5.62
C GLN A 141 11.86 -0.09 5.51
N THR A 142 11.15 -0.06 6.64
CA THR A 142 9.83 0.56 6.71
C THR A 142 9.95 2.04 6.34
N LYS A 143 9.30 2.39 5.25
CA LYS A 143 9.23 3.75 4.74
C LYS A 143 8.02 4.46 5.35
N VAL A 144 8.05 5.79 5.34
CA VAL A 144 7.00 6.61 5.97
C VAL A 144 6.60 7.78 5.06
N THR A 145 5.30 8.05 5.00
CA THR A 145 4.73 9.20 4.29
C THR A 145 3.52 9.74 5.04
N SER A 146 3.13 11.00 4.79
CA SER A 146 1.84 11.54 5.22
C SER A 146 0.69 11.22 4.26
N GLU A 147 0.98 10.64 3.10
CA GLU A 147 -0.03 10.28 2.11
C GLU A 147 -0.79 9.01 2.50
N LEU A 148 -2.09 8.98 2.18
CA LEU A 148 -2.96 7.80 2.36
C LEU A 148 -3.19 7.05 1.04
N ASP A 149 -2.74 7.59 -0.09
CA ASP A 149 -2.82 6.95 -1.40
C ASP A 149 -1.43 6.48 -1.82
N LEU A 150 -1.30 5.18 -2.06
CA LEU A 150 -0.05 4.55 -2.50
C LEU A 150 -0.23 3.91 -3.89
N ILE A 151 0.88 3.66 -4.54
CA ILE A 151 0.95 2.78 -5.72
C ILE A 151 1.80 1.58 -5.35
N ALA A 152 1.37 0.39 -5.79
CA ALA A 152 2.15 -0.83 -5.67
C ALA A 152 2.31 -1.49 -7.05
N THR A 153 3.51 -1.94 -7.40
CA THR A 153 3.75 -2.68 -8.65
C THR A 153 3.75 -4.17 -8.44
N LEU A 154 3.26 -4.87 -9.46
CA LEU A 154 3.22 -6.32 -9.52
C LEU A 154 3.86 -6.81 -10.81
N GLY A 155 4.63 -7.89 -10.74
CA GLY A 155 5.23 -8.50 -11.92
C GLY A 155 6.44 -7.75 -12.47
N THR A 156 7.17 -8.43 -13.35
CA THR A 156 8.40 -7.89 -13.94
C THR A 156 8.11 -6.74 -14.88
N GLY A 157 8.85 -5.65 -14.73
CA GLY A 157 8.79 -4.50 -15.63
C GLY A 157 9.32 -3.24 -14.94
N SER A 158 9.20 -2.12 -15.64
CA SER A 158 9.58 -0.81 -15.11
C SER A 158 8.43 0.18 -15.20
N THR A 159 8.35 1.05 -14.21
CA THR A 159 7.43 2.20 -14.23
C THR A 159 7.96 3.38 -15.04
N GLY A 160 9.27 3.37 -15.38
CA GLY A 160 9.98 4.51 -15.94
C GLY A 160 10.23 5.66 -14.95
N MET A 161 9.93 5.47 -13.66
CA MET A 161 10.18 6.45 -12.61
C MET A 161 11.53 6.23 -11.95
N ASN A 162 12.24 7.32 -11.67
CA ASN A 162 13.49 7.30 -10.93
C ASN A 162 13.21 7.75 -9.49
N PHE A 163 13.30 6.80 -8.56
CA PHE A 163 13.27 7.11 -7.14
C PHE A 163 14.72 7.28 -6.69
N VAL A 164 15.09 8.47 -6.26
CA VAL A 164 16.40 8.69 -5.64
C VAL A 164 16.36 7.93 -4.32
N GLU A 165 17.21 6.92 -4.16
CA GLU A 165 17.40 6.28 -2.85
C GLU A 165 17.90 7.36 -1.89
N SER A 166 17.21 7.54 -0.77
CA SER A 166 17.71 8.41 0.30
C SER A 166 18.87 7.68 0.98
N ASP A 167 20.07 8.26 0.89
CA ASP A 167 21.31 7.81 1.56
C ASP A 167 21.12 7.48 3.05
#